data_AF-A0A957SIP5-F1
#
_entry.id   AF-A0A957SIP5-F1
#
_cell.length_a   1.000
_cell.length_b   1.000
_cell.length_c   1.000
_cell.angle_alpha   90.00
_cell.angle_beta   90.00
_cell.angle_gamma   90.00
#
_symmetry.space_group_name_H-M   'P 1'
#
loop_
_entity.id
_entity.type
_entity.pdbx_description
1 polymer ?
#
loop_
_entity_poly.entity_id
_entity_poly.type
_entity_poly.pdbx_seq_one_letter_code
_entity_poly.pdbx_strand_id
1 'polypeptide(L)'
;MKTYQTIWRLVRYRPLAYFGDILSFSSRLVFIPLVGLVLRAFFNGLSGDPGPKLDPTTAAALQVLFGVLAAFAIMGGITSWVIYKYHNMALLMKNMLARILQRPGARALPDDEDGNPYSSGRVVSTFRDDTDAVIELMIMFVDSISFGVSATVSLVIMWRINPWITLGVFAPLSLVVLVTQLMGHRIERYRKAARAATSQVTGLIGDMFNSVNAIKVAHAEERIVAHFAQLNDQRRTAMILDRLFRQLIETMSHSV
;
A
#
# COMPACT_ATOMS: atom_id res chain seq x y z
N MET A 1 -0.84 -1.16 24.46
CA MET A 1 0.26 -0.35 23.88
C MET A 1 -0.30 0.41 22.69
N LYS A 2 0.17 1.63 22.44
CA LYS A 2 -0.28 2.39 21.25
C LYS A 2 0.45 1.88 20.00
N THR A 3 -0.18 1.92 18.84
CA THR A 3 0.35 1.35 17.57
C THR A 3 1.76 1.85 17.22
N TYR A 4 2.02 3.15 17.40
CA TYR A 4 3.34 3.73 17.12
C TYR A 4 4.46 3.17 18.02
N GLN A 5 4.14 2.73 19.24
CA GLN A 5 5.13 2.15 20.15
C GLN A 5 5.56 0.76 19.67
N THR A 6 4.61 -0.01 19.13
CA THR A 6 4.89 -1.33 18.53
C THR A 6 5.76 -1.18 17.30
N ILE A 7 5.39 -0.26 16.40
CA ILE A 7 6.17 0.10 15.21
C ILE A 7 7.62 0.45 15.60
N TRP A 8 7.79 1.34 16.57
CA TRP A 8 9.13 1.77 17.00
C TRP A 8 9.97 0.63 17.60
N ARG A 9 9.33 -0.32 18.28
CA ARG A 9 10.03 -1.51 18.80
C ARG A 9 10.48 -2.45 17.69
N LEU A 10 9.69 -2.62 16.63
CA LEU A 10 10.06 -3.43 15.46
C LEU A 10 11.27 -2.80 14.73
N VAL A 11 11.25 -1.47 14.54
CA VAL A 11 12.39 -0.73 13.99
C VAL A 11 13.64 -0.94 14.85
N ARG A 12 13.53 -0.85 16.18
CA ARG A 12 14.65 -1.05 17.11
C ARG A 12 15.14 -2.50 17.21
N TYR A 13 14.34 -3.49 16.80
CA TYR A 13 14.76 -4.89 16.85
C TYR A 13 15.81 -5.22 15.79
N ARG A 14 15.65 -4.67 14.57
CA ARG A 14 16.60 -4.83 13.46
C ARG A 14 16.89 -3.48 12.79
N PRO A 15 17.56 -2.53 13.49
CA PRO A 15 17.75 -1.17 12.99
C PRO A 15 18.64 -1.14 11.75
N LEU A 16 19.67 -2.00 11.68
CA LEU A 16 20.57 -2.06 10.53
C LEU A 16 19.84 -2.51 9.26
N ALA A 17 18.93 -3.48 9.36
CA ALA A 17 18.14 -3.91 8.23
C ALA A 17 17.13 -2.82 7.82
N TYR A 18 16.50 -2.15 8.79
CA TYR A 18 15.57 -1.06 8.51
C TYR A 18 16.23 0.13 7.80
N PHE A 19 17.32 0.67 8.36
CA PHE A 19 18.04 1.80 7.76
C PHE A 19 18.86 1.40 6.53
N GLY A 20 19.35 0.15 6.49
CA GLY A 20 20.02 -0.41 5.32
C GLY A 20 19.09 -0.48 4.11
N ASP A 21 17.83 -0.85 4.32
CA ASP A 21 16.81 -0.87 3.27
C ASP A 21 16.51 0.54 2.75
N ILE A 22 16.25 1.50 3.66
CA ILE A 22 16.04 2.92 3.31
C ILE A 22 17.22 3.46 2.49
N LEU A 23 18.45 3.26 2.96
CA LEU A 23 19.65 3.78 2.30
C LEU A 23 19.86 3.16 0.92
N SER A 24 19.70 1.84 0.83
CA SER A 24 19.85 1.08 -0.40
C SER A 24 18.80 1.47 -1.43
N PHE A 25 17.53 1.55 -1.03
CA PHE A 25 16.47 1.90 -1.94
C PHE A 25 16.51 3.38 -2.35
N SER A 26 16.78 4.29 -1.41
CA SER A 26 16.94 5.74 -1.69
C SER A 26 18.10 6.00 -2.64
N SER A 27 19.27 5.41 -2.41
CA SER A 27 20.44 5.61 -3.27
C SER A 27 20.19 5.11 -4.69
N ARG A 28 19.58 3.93 -4.84
CA ARG A 28 19.15 3.39 -6.13
C ARG A 28 18.25 4.38 -6.88
N LEU A 29 17.23 4.93 -6.20
CA LEU A 29 16.30 5.86 -6.82
C LEU A 29 16.95 7.20 -7.20
N VAL A 30 17.91 7.69 -6.39
CA VAL A 30 18.65 8.93 -6.66
C VAL A 30 19.64 8.78 -7.84
N PHE A 31 20.16 7.58 -8.11
CA PHE A 31 21.03 7.38 -9.27
C PHE A 31 20.31 7.61 -10.61
N ILE A 32 18.98 7.42 -10.67
CA ILE A 32 18.19 7.60 -11.90
C ILE A 32 18.34 9.04 -12.46
N PRO A 33 17.99 10.11 -11.72
CA PRO A 33 18.18 11.48 -12.23
C PRO A 33 19.65 11.85 -12.43
N LEU A 34 20.59 11.26 -11.67
CA LEU A 34 22.03 11.53 -11.84
C LEU A 34 22.55 11.01 -13.19
N VAL A 35 22.10 9.84 -13.64
CA VAL A 35 22.40 9.33 -14.99
C VAL A 35 21.89 10.30 -16.06
N GLY A 36 20.69 10.88 -15.86
CA GLY A 36 20.15 11.92 -16.75
C GLY A 36 21.03 13.18 -16.81
N LEU A 37 21.60 13.62 -15.68
CA LEU A 37 22.52 14.77 -15.65
C LEU A 37 23.84 14.50 -16.37
N VAL A 38 24.40 13.28 -16.24
CA VAL A 38 25.59 12.87 -17.00
C VAL A 38 25.31 12.91 -18.49
N LEU A 39 24.17 12.37 -18.92
CA LEU A 39 23.76 12.37 -20.31
C LEU A 39 23.56 13.80 -20.86
N ARG A 40 22.94 14.67 -20.07
CA ARG A 40 22.81 16.11 -20.42
C ARG A 40 24.17 16.77 -20.61
N ALA A 41 25.12 16.56 -19.68
CA ALA A 41 26.44 17.18 -19.76
C ALA A 41 27.27 16.66 -20.95
N PHE A 42 27.08 15.39 -21.32
CA PHE A 42 27.64 14.82 -22.55
C PHE A 42 27.08 15.52 -23.80
N PHE A 43 25.75 15.65 -23.92
CA PHE A 43 25.13 16.32 -25.07
C PHE A 43 25.46 17.82 -25.17
N ASN A 44 25.62 18.51 -24.03
CA ASN A 44 26.11 19.89 -24.01
C ASN A 44 27.53 20.01 -24.59
N GLY A 45 28.39 19.01 -24.34
CA GLY A 45 29.73 18.94 -24.91
C GLY A 45 29.71 18.84 -26.43
N LEU A 46 28.81 18.00 -26.97
CA LEU A 46 28.65 17.81 -28.43
C LEU A 46 28.00 19.00 -29.14
N SER A 47 26.97 19.59 -28.52
CA SER A 47 26.15 20.64 -29.15
C SER A 47 26.73 22.04 -28.96
N GLY A 48 27.72 22.19 -28.06
CA GLY A 48 28.31 23.48 -27.71
C GLY A 48 27.52 24.28 -26.67
N ASP A 49 26.36 23.78 -26.25
CA ASP A 49 25.43 24.45 -25.33
C ASP A 49 26.08 24.88 -24.00
N PRO A 50 25.57 25.96 -23.38
CA PRO A 50 26.05 26.42 -22.08
C PRO A 50 25.74 25.42 -20.96
N GLY A 51 26.72 25.16 -20.10
CA GLY A 51 26.59 24.28 -18.93
C GLY A 51 27.80 23.34 -18.74
N PRO A 52 27.71 22.38 -17.80
CA PRO A 52 28.72 21.35 -17.63
C PRO A 52 28.89 20.54 -18.92
N LYS A 53 30.14 20.29 -19.32
CA LYS A 53 30.51 19.52 -20.51
C LYS A 53 31.33 18.32 -20.07
N LEU A 54 30.98 17.13 -20.58
CA LEU A 54 31.70 15.90 -20.32
C LEU A 54 32.15 15.26 -21.63
N ASP A 55 33.40 14.80 -21.63
CA ASP A 55 33.94 13.99 -22.73
C ASP A 55 33.24 12.61 -22.78
N PRO A 56 33.16 11.97 -23.96
CA PRO A 56 32.49 10.67 -24.10
C PRO A 56 32.99 9.60 -23.14
N THR A 57 34.31 9.56 -22.90
CA THR A 57 34.95 8.58 -22.02
C THR A 57 34.57 8.79 -20.55
N THR A 58 34.59 10.04 -20.09
CA THR A 58 34.18 10.41 -18.73
C THR A 58 32.69 10.15 -18.51
N ALA A 59 31.85 10.51 -19.48
CA ALA A 59 30.42 10.25 -19.41
C ALA A 59 30.12 8.73 -19.32
N ALA A 60 30.78 7.92 -20.16
CA ALA A 60 30.65 6.46 -20.12
C ALA A 60 31.14 5.88 -18.78
N ALA A 61 32.30 6.33 -18.27
CA ALA A 61 32.83 5.88 -16.99
C ALA A 61 31.88 6.18 -15.81
N LEU A 62 31.28 7.38 -15.78
CA LEU A 62 30.29 7.74 -14.77
C LEU A 62 29.02 6.91 -14.86
N GLN A 63 28.54 6.60 -16.08
CA GLN A 63 27.37 5.73 -16.24
C GLN A 63 27.63 4.31 -15.76
N VAL A 64 28.80 3.73 -16.08
CA VAL A 64 29.20 2.41 -15.59
C VAL A 64 29.30 2.43 -14.06
N LEU A 65 29.92 3.46 -13.49
CA LEU A 65 30.02 3.62 -12.04
C LEU A 65 28.64 3.67 -11.37
N PHE A 66 27.71 4.50 -11.86
CA PHE A 66 26.36 4.56 -11.31
C PHE A 66 25.59 3.25 -11.51
N GLY A 67 25.77 2.55 -12.62
CA GLY A 67 25.19 1.23 -12.84
C GLY A 67 25.69 0.20 -11.82
N VAL A 68 26.99 0.17 -11.55
CA VAL A 68 27.60 -0.70 -10.53
C VAL A 68 27.09 -0.35 -9.13
N LEU A 69 27.07 0.94 -8.77
CA LEU A 69 26.56 1.39 -7.47
C LEU A 69 25.07 1.07 -7.30
N ALA A 70 24.27 1.22 -8.36
CA ALA A 70 22.86 0.84 -8.36
C ALA A 70 22.69 -0.68 -8.17
N ALA A 71 23.54 -1.51 -8.78
CA ALA A 71 23.50 -2.96 -8.58
C ALA A 71 23.81 -3.35 -7.12
N PHE A 72 24.83 -2.73 -6.51
CA PHE A 72 25.12 -2.93 -5.08
C PHE A 72 23.98 -2.45 -4.18
N ALA A 73 23.38 -1.31 -4.49
CA ALA A 73 22.21 -0.80 -3.78
C ALA A 73 21.02 -1.76 -3.90
N ILE A 74 20.78 -2.39 -5.05
CA ILE A 74 19.74 -3.41 -5.21
C ILE A 74 20.01 -4.62 -4.31
N MET A 75 21.24 -5.15 -4.34
CA MET A 75 21.61 -6.31 -3.51
C MET A 75 21.49 -6.02 -2.01
N GLY A 76 21.97 -4.84 -1.58
CA GLY A 76 21.86 -4.37 -0.20
C GLY A 76 20.41 -4.18 0.23
N GLY A 77 19.57 -3.63 -0.64
CA GLY A 77 18.14 -3.45 -0.41
C GLY A 77 17.42 -4.79 -0.26
N ILE A 78 17.59 -5.72 -1.20
CA ILE A 78 16.98 -7.06 -1.12
C ILE A 78 17.38 -7.76 0.18
N THR A 79 18.66 -7.73 0.53
CA THR A 79 19.16 -8.39 1.75
C THR A 79 18.57 -7.74 3.00
N SER A 80 18.54 -6.41 3.05
CA SER A 80 17.97 -5.65 4.17
C SER A 80 16.47 -5.91 4.31
N TRP A 81 15.73 -5.90 3.20
CA TRP A 81 14.31 -6.20 3.13
C TRP A 81 13.99 -7.62 3.62
N VAL A 82 14.68 -8.65 3.11
CA VAL A 82 14.50 -10.05 3.54
C VAL A 82 14.78 -10.19 5.03
N ILE A 83 15.91 -9.65 5.51
CA ILE A 83 16.28 -9.73 6.92
C ILE A 83 15.22 -9.03 7.77
N TYR A 84 14.80 -7.82 7.40
CA TYR A 84 13.81 -7.05 8.15
C TYR A 84 12.46 -7.77 8.22
N LYS A 85 11.95 -8.25 7.08
CA LYS A 85 10.64 -8.91 6.98
C LYS A 85 10.57 -10.15 7.85
N TYR A 86 11.44 -11.13 7.58
CA TYR A 86 11.31 -12.45 8.22
C TYR A 86 11.72 -12.46 9.69
N HIS A 87 12.69 -11.64 10.11
CA HIS A 87 13.06 -11.58 11.52
C HIS A 87 11.98 -10.92 12.39
N ASN A 88 11.37 -9.83 11.92
CA ASN A 88 10.30 -9.19 12.67
C ASN A 88 9.03 -10.05 12.69
N MET A 89 8.72 -10.75 11.59
CA MET A 89 7.64 -11.73 11.55
C MET A 89 7.88 -12.85 12.57
N ALA A 90 9.09 -13.43 12.59
CA ALA A 90 9.46 -14.47 13.56
C ALA A 90 9.40 -13.97 15.01
N LEU A 91 9.80 -12.71 15.28
CA LEU A 91 9.71 -12.11 16.62
C LEU A 91 8.25 -12.01 17.10
N LEU A 92 7.35 -11.53 16.24
CA LEU A 92 5.93 -11.38 16.56
C LEU A 92 5.29 -12.75 16.81
N MET A 93 5.50 -13.71 15.91
CA MET A 93 5.02 -15.09 16.09
C MET A 93 5.57 -15.72 17.37
N LYS A 94 6.86 -15.57 17.66
CA LYS A 94 7.49 -16.06 18.89
C LYS A 94 6.85 -15.44 20.13
N ASN A 95 6.62 -14.13 20.14
CA ASN A 95 6.02 -13.44 21.28
C ASN A 95 4.57 -13.88 21.51
N MET A 96 3.78 -14.05 20.45
CA MET A 96 2.42 -14.54 20.55
C MET A 96 2.38 -15.99 21.04
N LEU A 97 3.21 -16.87 20.49
CA LEU A 97 3.31 -18.27 20.93
C LEU A 97 3.75 -18.36 22.40
N ALA A 98 4.78 -17.61 22.79
CA ALA A 98 5.24 -17.56 24.18
C ALA A 98 4.12 -17.09 25.12
N ARG A 99 3.28 -16.14 24.70
CA ARG A 99 2.15 -15.67 25.49
C ARG A 99 1.07 -16.74 25.66
N ILE A 100 0.77 -17.51 24.62
CA ILE A 100 -0.18 -18.63 24.69
C ILE A 100 0.33 -19.69 25.67
N LEU A 101 1.61 -20.05 25.58
CA LEU A 101 2.23 -21.07 26.46
C LEU A 101 2.30 -20.65 27.94
N GLN A 102 2.27 -19.34 28.22
CA GLN A 102 2.26 -18.81 29.59
C GLN A 102 0.86 -18.76 30.22
N ARG A 103 -0.21 -18.95 29.43
CA ARG A 103 -1.59 -18.90 29.93
C ARG A 103 -2.06 -20.30 30.37
N PRO A 104 -2.97 -20.39 31.36
CA PRO A 104 -3.57 -21.66 31.76
C PRO A 104 -4.22 -22.35 30.57
N GLY A 105 -4.00 -23.66 30.40
CA GLY A 105 -4.42 -24.43 29.21
C GLY A 105 -5.91 -24.33 28.86
N ALA A 106 -6.77 -24.11 29.86
CA ALA A 106 -8.22 -23.93 29.66
C ALA A 106 -8.62 -22.58 29.02
N ARG A 107 -7.72 -21.57 29.02
CA ARG A 107 -7.95 -20.22 28.45
C ARG A 107 -6.68 -19.67 27.79
N ALA A 108 -5.97 -20.53 27.06
CA ALA A 108 -4.70 -20.16 26.45
C ALA A 108 -4.88 -19.23 25.24
N LEU A 109 -6.00 -19.34 24.54
CA LEU A 109 -6.30 -18.58 23.32
C LEU A 109 -6.93 -17.21 23.66
N PRO A 110 -6.77 -16.20 22.79
CA PRO A 110 -7.47 -14.92 22.92
C PRO A 110 -8.99 -15.09 22.77
N ASP A 111 -9.77 -14.23 23.41
CA ASP A 111 -11.22 -14.16 23.25
C ASP A 111 -11.60 -13.14 22.16
N ASP A 112 -12.74 -13.32 21.51
CA ASP A 112 -13.34 -12.37 20.57
C ASP A 112 -14.16 -11.28 21.25
N GLU A 113 -14.74 -10.39 20.44
CA GLU A 113 -15.54 -9.25 20.93
C GLU A 113 -16.76 -9.71 21.75
N ASP A 114 -17.24 -10.93 21.49
CA ASP A 114 -18.37 -11.56 22.19
C ASP A 114 -17.93 -12.40 23.40
N GLY A 115 -16.62 -12.44 23.71
CA GLY A 115 -16.04 -13.16 24.85
C GLY A 115 -15.83 -14.65 24.63
N ASN A 116 -15.91 -15.14 23.40
CA ASN A 116 -15.65 -16.54 23.05
C ASN A 116 -14.17 -16.76 22.67
N PRO A 117 -13.54 -17.87 23.11
CA PRO A 117 -12.17 -18.18 22.69
C PRO A 117 -12.06 -18.32 21.17
N TYR A 118 -10.99 -17.77 20.61
CA TYR A 118 -10.67 -17.94 19.19
C TYR A 118 -10.57 -19.42 18.82
N SER A 119 -11.10 -19.78 17.65
CA SER A 119 -10.87 -21.10 17.07
C SER A 119 -9.38 -21.29 16.74
N SER A 120 -8.90 -22.54 16.77
CA SER A 120 -7.51 -22.86 16.42
C SER A 120 -7.12 -22.35 15.02
N GLY A 121 -8.02 -22.43 14.04
CA GLY A 121 -7.83 -21.87 12.71
C GLY A 121 -7.64 -20.35 12.70
N ARG A 122 -8.45 -19.61 13.46
CA ARG A 122 -8.35 -18.15 13.60
C ARG A 122 -7.02 -17.74 14.24
N VAL A 123 -6.51 -18.52 15.19
CA VAL A 123 -5.20 -18.26 15.81
C VAL A 123 -4.07 -18.45 14.81
N VAL A 124 -4.11 -19.51 13.99
CA VAL A 124 -3.10 -19.75 12.94
C VAL A 124 -3.12 -18.66 11.87
N SER A 125 -4.31 -18.23 11.42
CA SER A 125 -4.42 -17.12 10.46
C SER A 125 -3.91 -15.82 11.07
N THR A 126 -4.23 -15.52 12.34
CA THR A 126 -3.68 -14.35 13.06
C THR A 126 -2.15 -14.40 13.11
N PHE A 127 -1.56 -15.57 13.35
CA PHE A 127 -0.10 -15.71 13.42
C PHE A 127 0.59 -15.41 12.10
N ARG A 128 -0.03 -15.81 10.98
CA ARG A 128 0.52 -15.65 9.65
C ARG A 128 0.15 -14.30 9.05
N ASP A 129 -1.14 -14.06 8.88
CA ASP A 129 -1.69 -13.01 8.03
C ASP A 129 -1.61 -11.65 8.73
N ASP A 130 -2.02 -11.56 10.00
CA ASP A 130 -1.96 -10.29 10.74
C ASP A 130 -0.51 -9.86 10.99
N THR A 131 0.38 -10.82 11.25
CA THR A 131 1.81 -10.55 11.37
C THR A 131 2.38 -10.02 10.05
N ASP A 132 2.09 -10.67 8.93
CA ASP A 132 2.55 -10.22 7.60
C ASP A 132 2.01 -8.82 7.29
N ALA A 133 0.72 -8.55 7.55
CA ALA A 133 0.11 -7.25 7.33
C ALA A 133 0.79 -6.12 8.12
N VAL A 134 1.16 -6.35 9.39
CA VAL A 134 1.90 -5.36 10.21
C VAL A 134 3.27 -5.08 9.62
N ILE A 135 3.96 -6.11 9.11
CA ILE A 135 5.29 -5.96 8.51
C ILE A 135 5.22 -5.32 7.13
N GLU A 136 4.23 -5.64 6.31
CA GLU A 136 4.00 -4.98 5.02
C GLU A 136 3.72 -3.49 5.17
N LEU A 137 2.93 -3.10 6.17
CA LEU A 137 2.72 -1.70 6.50
C LEU A 137 4.03 -1.00 6.87
N MET A 138 4.93 -1.68 7.58
CA MET A 138 6.26 -1.14 7.92
C MET A 138 7.15 -0.97 6.68
N ILE A 139 7.12 -1.93 5.76
CA ILE A 139 7.86 -1.87 4.48
C ILE A 139 7.32 -0.72 3.63
N MET A 140 6.01 -0.55 3.53
CA MET A 140 5.38 0.56 2.81
C MET A 140 5.85 1.93 3.35
N PHE A 141 6.07 2.07 4.66
CA PHE A 141 6.66 3.28 5.23
C PHE A 141 8.11 3.51 4.79
N VAL A 142 8.93 2.45 4.74
CA VAL A 142 10.32 2.51 4.25
C VAL A 142 10.37 2.95 2.78
N ASP A 143 9.52 2.34 1.96
CA ASP A 143 9.41 2.68 0.54
C ASP A 143 8.98 4.15 0.36
N SER A 144 7.98 4.60 1.12
CA SER A 144 7.47 5.97 1.08
C SER A 144 8.56 6.99 1.41
N ILE A 145 9.42 6.71 2.40
CA ILE A 145 10.57 7.58 2.73
C ILE A 145 11.53 7.66 1.55
N SER A 146 11.86 6.51 0.95
CA SER A 146 12.81 6.44 -0.17
C SER A 146 12.31 7.14 -1.42
N PHE A 147 11.02 6.99 -1.75
CA PHE A 147 10.36 7.76 -2.79
C PHE A 147 10.37 9.26 -2.48
N GLY A 148 10.09 9.65 -1.23
CA GLY A 148 10.14 11.05 -0.80
C GLY A 148 11.52 11.69 -0.96
N VAL A 149 12.59 10.97 -0.61
CA VAL A 149 13.97 11.42 -0.80
C VAL A 149 14.26 11.63 -2.30
N SER A 150 13.98 10.61 -3.13
CA SER A 150 14.24 10.70 -4.57
C SER A 150 13.41 11.79 -5.26
N ALA A 151 12.13 11.92 -4.89
CA ALA A 151 11.26 12.97 -5.39
C ALA A 151 11.79 14.35 -5.04
N THR A 152 12.28 14.55 -3.80
CA THR A 152 12.88 15.81 -3.37
C THR A 152 14.13 16.14 -4.16
N VAL A 153 15.05 15.17 -4.32
CA VAL A 153 16.28 15.36 -5.11
C VAL A 153 15.94 15.69 -6.57
N SER A 154 15.02 14.94 -7.17
CA SER A 154 14.58 15.15 -8.55
C SER A 154 13.93 16.52 -8.75
N LEU A 155 13.07 16.94 -7.81
CA LEU A 155 12.42 18.25 -7.84
C LEU A 155 13.44 19.38 -7.74
N VAL A 156 14.42 19.28 -6.83
CA VAL A 156 15.50 20.27 -6.71
C VAL A 156 16.32 20.36 -8.00
N ILE A 157 16.63 19.21 -8.62
CA ILE A 157 17.33 19.17 -9.91
C ILE A 157 16.49 19.87 -10.97
N MET A 158 15.23 19.48 -11.17
CA MET A 158 14.35 20.07 -12.19
C MET A 158 14.17 21.58 -11.99
N TRP A 159 13.94 22.02 -10.75
CA TRP A 159 13.77 23.43 -10.41
C TRP A 159 15.02 24.25 -10.75
N ARG A 160 16.22 23.71 -10.52
CA ARG A 160 17.48 24.35 -10.90
C ARG A 160 17.70 24.41 -12.41
N ILE A 161 17.11 23.50 -13.18
CA ILE A 161 17.20 23.50 -14.65
C ILE A 161 16.28 24.57 -15.23
N ASN A 162 14.99 24.48 -14.92
CA ASN A 162 13.99 25.45 -15.39
C ASN A 162 12.72 25.40 -14.50
N PRO A 163 12.46 26.44 -13.68
CA PRO A 163 11.27 26.49 -12.83
C PRO A 163 9.94 26.44 -13.60
N TRP A 164 9.86 27.08 -14.77
CA TRP A 164 8.62 27.15 -15.56
C TRP A 164 8.25 25.81 -16.16
N ILE A 165 9.23 25.09 -16.72
CA ILE A 165 9.01 23.72 -17.21
C ILE A 165 8.64 22.80 -16.05
N THR A 166 9.32 22.95 -14.91
CA THR A 166 9.00 22.17 -13.70
C THR A 166 7.57 22.40 -13.25
N LEU A 167 7.11 23.66 -13.16
CA LEU A 167 5.73 23.98 -12.83
C LEU A 167 4.75 23.43 -13.88
N GLY A 168 5.08 23.51 -15.16
CA GLY A 168 4.27 22.95 -16.25
C GLY A 168 4.08 21.42 -16.14
N VAL A 169 5.11 20.69 -15.71
CA VAL A 169 5.04 19.24 -15.47
C VAL A 169 4.30 18.91 -14.18
N PHE A 170 4.56 19.65 -13.10
CA PHE A 170 3.95 19.38 -11.79
C PHE A 170 2.51 19.84 -11.68
N ALA A 171 2.04 20.79 -12.50
CA ALA A 171 0.67 21.28 -12.48
C ALA A 171 -0.38 20.17 -12.75
N PRO A 172 -0.31 19.39 -13.85
CA PRO A 172 -1.26 18.30 -14.09
C PRO A 172 -1.12 17.17 -13.05
N LEU A 173 0.09 16.86 -12.60
CA LEU A 173 0.32 15.87 -11.53
C LEU A 173 -0.38 16.29 -10.23
N SER A 174 -0.20 17.54 -9.83
CA SER A 174 -0.80 18.10 -8.62
C SER A 174 -2.32 18.15 -8.72
N LEU A 175 -2.85 18.45 -9.91
CA LEU A 175 -4.28 18.41 -10.18
C LEU A 175 -4.86 16.99 -9.98
N VAL A 176 -4.19 15.97 -10.50
CA VAL A 176 -4.62 14.56 -10.36
C VAL A 176 -4.61 14.13 -8.89
N VAL A 177 -3.56 14.48 -8.14
CA VAL A 177 -3.48 14.22 -6.69
C VAL A 177 -4.61 14.93 -5.94
N LEU A 178 -4.83 16.22 -6.23
CA LEU A 178 -5.89 17.01 -5.60
C LEU A 178 -7.28 16.41 -5.86
N VAL A 179 -7.58 16.08 -7.13
CA VAL A 179 -8.86 15.44 -7.49
C VAL A 179 -9.02 14.11 -6.77
N THR A 180 -7.99 13.26 -6.76
CA THR A 180 -8.01 11.97 -6.06
C THR A 180 -8.30 12.14 -4.57
N GLN A 181 -7.65 13.11 -3.92
CA GLN A 181 -7.84 13.38 -2.49
C GLN A 181 -9.25 13.89 -2.17
N LEU A 182 -9.80 14.77 -3.03
CA LEU A 182 -11.18 15.26 -2.91
C LEU A 182 -12.21 14.15 -3.16
N MET A 183 -11.93 13.22 -4.08
CA MET A 183 -12.81 12.09 -4.40
C MET A 183 -12.76 10.98 -3.33
N GLY A 184 -11.68 10.86 -2.57
CA GLY A 184 -11.47 9.78 -1.58
C GLY A 184 -12.64 9.61 -0.59
N HIS A 185 -13.13 10.72 -0.01
CA HIS A 185 -14.26 10.69 0.92
C HIS A 185 -15.57 10.21 0.26
N ARG A 186 -15.79 10.59 -1.02
CA ARG A 186 -16.97 10.14 -1.77
C ARG A 186 -16.88 8.65 -2.08
N ILE A 187 -15.70 8.18 -2.48
CA ILE A 187 -15.45 6.75 -2.74
C ILE A 187 -15.66 5.93 -1.50
N GLU A 188 -15.11 6.35 -0.37
CA GLU A 188 -15.30 5.63 0.89
C GLU A 188 -16.79 5.55 1.26
N ARG A 189 -17.54 6.64 1.07
CA ARG A 189 -18.99 6.66 1.30
C ARG A 189 -19.73 5.68 0.39
N TYR A 190 -19.48 5.69 -0.92
CA TYR A 190 -20.13 4.77 -1.87
C TYR A 190 -19.75 3.32 -1.59
N ARG A 191 -18.49 3.06 -1.25
CA ARG A 191 -18.00 1.73 -0.89
C ARG A 191 -18.68 1.20 0.37
N LYS A 192 -18.85 2.05 1.39
CA LYS A 192 -19.61 1.70 2.61
C LYS A 192 -21.07 1.38 2.28
N ALA A 193 -21.72 2.21 1.45
CA ALA A 193 -23.11 1.97 1.03
C ALA A 193 -23.27 0.66 0.24
N ALA A 194 -22.35 0.39 -0.71
CA ALA A 194 -22.35 -0.84 -1.50
C ALA A 194 -22.16 -2.10 -0.63
N ARG A 195 -21.24 -2.04 0.34
CA ARG A 195 -21.02 -3.13 1.32
C ARG A 195 -22.25 -3.33 2.21
N ALA A 196 -22.86 -2.26 2.72
CA ALA A 196 -24.05 -2.34 3.55
C ALA A 196 -25.23 -2.97 2.80
N ALA A 197 -25.51 -2.52 1.56
CA ALA A 197 -26.58 -3.08 0.75
C ALA A 197 -26.32 -4.56 0.38
N THR A 198 -25.06 -4.93 0.14
CA THR A 198 -24.68 -6.33 -0.08
C THR A 198 -24.93 -7.18 1.16
N SER A 199 -24.55 -6.68 2.34
CA SER A 199 -24.82 -7.35 3.62
C SER A 199 -26.31 -7.56 3.87
N GLN A 200 -27.17 -6.58 3.53
CA GLN A 200 -28.62 -6.71 3.68
C GLN A 200 -29.20 -7.78 2.74
N VAL A 201 -28.78 -7.80 1.47
CA VAL A 201 -29.21 -8.82 0.50
C VAL A 201 -28.75 -10.21 0.94
N THR A 202 -27.49 -10.37 1.34
CA THR A 202 -26.97 -11.66 1.82
C THR A 202 -27.64 -12.10 3.13
N GLY A 203 -27.92 -11.17 4.04
CA GLY A 203 -28.67 -11.44 5.27
C GLY A 203 -30.08 -11.95 4.99
N LEU A 204 -30.83 -11.25 4.12
CA LEU A 204 -32.18 -11.66 3.72
C LEU A 204 -32.18 -13.05 3.04
N ILE A 205 -31.17 -13.36 2.22
CA ILE A 205 -31.02 -14.71 1.65
C ILE A 205 -30.91 -15.76 2.77
N GLY A 206 -30.07 -15.50 3.78
CA GLY A 206 -29.96 -16.36 4.96
C GLY A 206 -31.28 -16.54 5.69
N ASP A 207 -32.00 -15.45 5.94
CA ASP A 207 -33.31 -15.47 6.61
C ASP A 207 -34.36 -16.25 5.83
N MET A 208 -34.38 -16.11 4.49
CA MET A 208 -35.28 -16.87 3.62
C MET A 208 -35.03 -18.37 3.69
N PHE A 209 -33.76 -18.80 3.63
CA PHE A 209 -33.41 -20.22 3.69
C PHE A 209 -33.72 -20.81 5.06
N ASN A 210 -33.45 -20.07 6.14
CA ASN A 210 -33.75 -20.52 7.51
C ASN A 210 -35.26 -20.54 7.80
N SER A 211 -36.05 -19.68 7.15
CA SER A 211 -37.47 -19.47 7.45
C SER A 211 -38.43 -19.94 6.34
N VAL A 212 -37.97 -20.79 5.42
CA VAL A 212 -38.74 -21.14 4.21
C VAL A 212 -40.11 -21.73 4.54
N ASN A 213 -40.20 -22.56 5.59
CA ASN A 213 -41.46 -23.17 6.03
C ASN A 213 -42.43 -22.12 6.58
N ALA A 214 -41.93 -21.16 7.38
CA ALA A 214 -42.77 -20.08 7.93
C ALA A 214 -43.30 -19.17 6.81
N ILE A 215 -42.47 -18.87 5.81
CA ILE A 215 -42.87 -18.08 4.64
C ILE A 215 -43.98 -18.80 3.86
N LYS A 216 -43.85 -20.12 3.66
CA LYS A 216 -44.83 -20.98 2.96
C LYS A 216 -46.16 -21.06 3.71
N VAL A 217 -46.12 -21.28 5.02
CA VAL A 217 -47.33 -21.34 5.88
C VAL A 217 -48.05 -19.99 5.90
N ALA A 218 -47.32 -18.89 5.87
CA ALA A 218 -47.89 -17.55 5.83
C ALA A 218 -48.34 -17.09 4.43
N HIS A 219 -48.17 -17.92 3.38
CA HIS A 219 -48.40 -17.54 1.98
C HIS A 219 -47.78 -16.18 1.59
N ALA A 220 -46.56 -15.91 2.10
CA ALA A 220 -45.90 -14.61 2.01
C ALA A 220 -44.80 -14.57 0.93
N GLU A 221 -44.73 -15.55 0.04
CA GLU A 221 -43.65 -15.69 -0.95
C GLU A 221 -43.54 -14.47 -1.85
N GLU A 222 -44.65 -14.01 -2.43
CA GLU A 222 -44.64 -12.85 -3.33
C GLU A 222 -44.15 -11.59 -2.63
N ARG A 223 -44.57 -11.38 -1.38
CA ARG A 223 -44.14 -10.24 -0.56
C ARG A 223 -42.63 -10.28 -0.26
N ILE A 224 -42.12 -11.46 0.08
CA ILE A 224 -40.69 -11.67 0.37
C ILE A 224 -39.85 -11.47 -0.90
N VAL A 225 -40.31 -11.99 -2.04
CA VAL A 225 -39.65 -11.81 -3.35
C VAL A 225 -39.67 -10.34 -3.78
N ALA A 226 -40.78 -9.62 -3.58
CA ALA A 226 -40.86 -8.19 -3.86
C ALA A 226 -39.90 -7.38 -2.97
N HIS A 227 -39.80 -7.71 -1.68
CA HIS A 227 -38.83 -7.08 -0.79
C HIS A 227 -37.39 -7.37 -1.19
N PHE A 228 -37.08 -8.61 -1.58
CA PHE A 228 -35.78 -8.98 -2.13
C PHE A 228 -35.41 -8.21 -3.39
N ALA A 229 -36.36 -8.07 -4.33
CA ALA A 229 -36.16 -7.28 -5.54
C ALA A 229 -35.82 -5.82 -5.20
N GLN A 230 -36.53 -5.22 -4.26
CA GLN A 230 -36.27 -3.85 -3.80
C GLN A 230 -34.86 -3.69 -3.19
N LEU A 231 -34.43 -4.60 -2.32
CA LEU A 231 -33.08 -4.56 -1.74
C LEU A 231 -32.00 -4.80 -2.81
N ASN A 232 -32.25 -5.69 -3.77
CA ASN A 232 -31.30 -5.97 -4.83
C ASN A 232 -31.15 -4.77 -5.79
N ASP A 233 -32.22 -4.00 -6.04
CA ASP A 233 -32.16 -2.76 -6.81
C ASP A 233 -31.38 -1.64 -6.09
N GLN A 234 -31.55 -1.52 -4.77
CA GLN A 234 -30.73 -0.62 -3.94
C GLN A 234 -29.26 -1.02 -4.00
N ARG A 235 -28.96 -2.33 -3.83
CA ARG A 235 -27.61 -2.87 -3.96
C ARG A 235 -27.03 -2.61 -5.35
N ARG A 236 -27.79 -2.83 -6.41
CA ARG A 236 -27.39 -2.57 -7.79
C ARG A 236 -26.96 -1.11 -7.97
N THR A 237 -27.79 -0.18 -7.51
CA THR A 237 -27.51 1.26 -7.62
C THR A 237 -26.24 1.65 -6.87
N ALA A 238 -26.08 1.18 -5.62
CA ALA A 238 -24.89 1.45 -4.83
C ALA A 238 -23.62 0.85 -5.45
N MET A 239 -23.71 -0.36 -6.01
CA MET A 239 -22.60 -1.02 -6.71
C MET A 239 -22.22 -0.32 -8.01
N ILE A 240 -23.18 0.20 -8.78
CA ILE A 240 -22.89 0.99 -9.99
C ILE A 240 -22.13 2.26 -9.60
N LEU A 241 -22.56 2.97 -8.56
CA LEU A 241 -21.87 4.16 -8.08
C LEU A 241 -20.46 3.84 -7.59
N ASP A 242 -20.27 2.81 -6.76
CA ASP A 242 -18.92 2.40 -6.32
C ASP A 242 -18.00 2.05 -7.49
N ARG A 243 -18.50 1.30 -8.49
CA ARG A 243 -17.72 0.93 -9.69
C ARG A 243 -17.38 2.13 -10.56
N LEU A 244 -18.34 3.01 -10.85
CA LEU A 244 -18.11 4.19 -11.68
C LEU A 244 -17.04 5.10 -11.08
N PHE A 245 -17.14 5.40 -9.78
CA PHE A 245 -16.14 6.24 -9.11
C PHE A 245 -14.77 5.56 -9.03
N ARG A 246 -14.73 4.23 -8.86
CA ARG A 246 -13.46 3.46 -8.90
C ARG A 246 -12.81 3.53 -10.28
N GLN A 247 -13.57 3.30 -11.34
CA GLN A 247 -13.06 3.36 -12.72
C GLN A 247 -12.59 4.77 -13.11
N LEU A 248 -13.31 5.82 -12.67
CA LEU A 248 -12.88 7.20 -12.91
C LEU A 248 -11.50 7.46 -12.29
N ILE A 249 -11.27 7.02 -11.06
CA ILE A 249 -9.94 7.16 -10.44
C ILE A 249 -8.88 6.32 -11.14
N GLU A 250 -9.16 5.04 -11.41
CA GLU A 250 -8.19 4.17 -12.08
C GLU A 250 -7.75 4.75 -13.43
N THR A 251 -8.70 5.29 -14.20
CA THR A 251 -8.42 5.95 -15.49
C THR A 251 -7.57 7.21 -15.30
N MET A 252 -7.87 8.03 -14.28
CA MET A 252 -7.08 9.22 -13.98
C MET A 252 -5.67 8.90 -13.44
N SER A 253 -5.51 7.79 -12.71
CA SER A 253 -4.21 7.36 -12.17
C SER A 253 -3.33 6.62 -13.19
N HIS A 254 -3.92 6.00 -14.21
CA HIS A 254 -3.18 5.30 -15.27
C HIS A 254 -2.84 6.19 -16.48
N SER A 255 -3.42 7.39 -16.59
CA SER A 255 -3.18 8.32 -17.71
C SER A 255 -2.02 9.30 -17.47
N VAL A 256 -1.30 9.14 -16.36
CA VAL A 256 -0.14 9.92 -15.93
C VAL A 256 1.03 8.98 -15.70
#